data_AF-A0A7S0BA43-F1
#
_entry.id   AF-A0A7S0BA43-F1
#
_cell.length_a   1.000
_cell.length_b   1.000
_cell.length_c   1.000
_cell.angle_alpha   90.00
_cell.angle_beta   90.00
_cell.angle_gamma   90.00
#
_symmetry.space_group_name_H-M   'P 1'
#
loop_
_entity.id
_entity.type
_entity.pdbx_description
1 polymer ?
#
loop_
_entity_poly.entity_id
_entity_poly.type
_entity_poly.pdbx_seq_one_letter_code
_entity_poly.pdbx_strand_id
1 'polypeptide(L)'
;VRVRTWPLAPSATTRRLRSARPFFFMHVFPHRVSSDGLQSSKTRASKQPYCAKEFQNELDSIRLRQPPDAPLRVVEAGPHLGDCLLWAAARAGCVGRLRATGYDVIHQLVALIRKSADRNGMQSCVEAK
;
A
#
# COMPACT_ATOMS: atom_id res chain seq x y z
N VAL A 1 -19.66 27.01 -23.07
CA VAL A 1 -19.51 25.93 -22.06
C VAL A 1 -18.92 26.54 -20.79
N ARG A 2 -19.69 26.66 -19.71
CA ARG A 2 -19.20 27.19 -18.42
C ARG A 2 -18.57 26.06 -17.61
N VAL A 3 -17.24 26.06 -17.50
CA VAL A 3 -16.51 25.16 -16.60
C VAL A 3 -16.50 25.80 -15.20
N ARG A 4 -17.29 25.24 -14.28
CA ARG A 4 -17.21 25.60 -12.85
C ARG A 4 -16.08 24.81 -12.20
N THR A 5 -14.94 25.44 -11.98
CA THR A 5 -13.92 24.94 -11.04
C THR A 5 -14.41 25.23 -9.63
N TRP A 6 -14.95 24.23 -8.93
CA TRP A 6 -15.16 24.30 -7.49
C TRP A 6 -13.82 24.14 -6.78
N PRO A 7 -13.39 25.07 -5.90
CA PRO A 7 -12.42 24.73 -4.89
C PRO A 7 -13.19 23.99 -3.80
N LEU A 8 -13.29 22.66 -3.91
CA LEU A 8 -13.77 21.87 -2.77
C LEU A 8 -12.68 21.94 -1.70
N ALA A 9 -12.86 22.84 -0.73
CA ALA A 9 -12.13 22.78 0.52
C ALA A 9 -12.23 21.33 1.03
N PRO A 10 -11.11 20.66 1.33
CA PRO A 10 -11.13 19.26 1.74
C PRO A 10 -11.96 19.12 3.01
N SER A 11 -13.02 18.31 2.96
CA SER A 11 -13.86 18.02 4.12
C SER A 11 -13.01 17.45 5.28
N ALA A 12 -13.49 17.53 6.52
CA ALA A 12 -12.80 16.96 7.69
C ALA A 12 -12.42 15.48 7.50
N THR A 13 -13.23 14.72 6.75
CA THR A 13 -12.98 13.34 6.33
C THR A 13 -11.79 13.23 5.37
N THR A 14 -11.67 14.17 4.43
CA THR A 14 -10.54 14.29 3.48
C THR A 14 -9.24 14.63 4.21
N ARG A 15 -9.31 15.47 5.25
CA ARG A 15 -8.17 15.79 6.15
C ARG A 15 -7.73 14.58 6.99
N ARG A 16 -8.69 13.80 7.52
CA ARG A 16 -8.38 12.59 8.31
C ARG A 16 -7.72 11.50 7.51
N LEU A 17 -8.17 11.27 6.27
CA LEU A 17 -7.45 10.41 5.34
C LEU A 17 -6.02 10.93 5.22
N ARG A 18 -5.78 12.14 4.73
CA ARG A 18 -4.40 12.63 4.47
C ARG A 18 -3.44 12.65 5.69
N SER A 19 -3.95 12.68 6.92
CA SER A 19 -3.12 12.86 8.13
C SER A 19 -2.62 11.55 8.77
N ALA A 20 -3.42 10.48 8.77
CA ALA A 20 -3.05 9.25 9.47
C ALA A 20 -2.23 8.32 8.55
N ARG A 21 -0.93 8.18 8.83
CA ARG A 21 -0.13 7.09 8.25
C ARG A 21 -0.67 5.75 8.77
N PRO A 22 -1.00 4.79 7.90
CA PRO A 22 -1.48 3.50 8.37
C PRO A 22 -0.36 2.78 9.13
N PHE A 23 -0.73 2.08 10.20
CA PHE A 23 0.19 1.23 10.95
C PHE A 23 0.04 -0.21 10.46
N PHE A 24 1.16 -0.84 10.09
CA PHE A 24 1.21 -2.24 9.71
C PHE A 24 2.61 -2.81 9.96
N PHE A 25 2.69 -4.12 10.15
CA PHE A 25 3.94 -4.86 10.29
C PHE A 25 4.47 -5.28 8.92
N MET A 26 5.79 -5.28 8.76
CA MET A 26 6.41 -5.79 7.54
C MET A 26 7.58 -6.70 7.91
N HIS A 27 7.61 -7.88 7.30
CA HIS A 27 8.73 -8.78 7.38
C HIS A 27 9.76 -8.40 6.32
N VAL A 28 10.99 -8.20 6.75
CA VAL A 28 12.13 -7.87 5.89
C VAL A 28 13.23 -8.90 6.08
N PHE A 29 14.14 -9.02 5.12
CA PHE A 29 15.31 -9.87 5.32
C PHE A 29 16.20 -9.31 6.43
N PRO A 30 16.87 -10.15 7.24
CA PRO A 30 17.79 -9.68 8.26
C PRO A 30 19.09 -9.10 7.66
N HIS A 31 19.73 -9.83 6.72
CA HIS A 31 21.06 -9.48 6.18
C HIS A 31 21.23 -9.86 4.70
N ARG A 32 20.25 -9.55 3.83
CA ARG A 32 20.43 -9.81 2.39
C ARG A 32 21.23 -8.66 1.77
N VAL A 33 22.24 -8.99 0.96
CA VAL A 33 23.08 -8.02 0.24
C VAL A 33 22.62 -7.84 -1.22
N SER A 34 21.90 -8.81 -1.78
CA SER A 34 21.38 -8.81 -3.16
C SER A 34 19.85 -8.81 -3.23
N SER A 35 19.33 -8.48 -4.42
CA SER A 35 17.93 -8.61 -4.84
C SER A 35 16.86 -7.96 -3.93
N ASP A 36 17.24 -6.91 -3.17
CA ASP A 36 16.41 -6.02 -2.29
C ASP A 36 17.00 -5.77 -0.90
N GLY A 37 18.25 -6.17 -0.69
CA GLY A 37 19.02 -5.83 0.50
C GLY A 37 19.00 -4.35 0.87
N LEU A 38 18.98 -3.47 -0.13
CA LEU A 38 18.90 -2.02 0.06
C LEU A 38 17.56 -1.58 0.65
N GLN A 39 16.43 -2.06 0.12
CA GLN A 39 15.11 -1.73 0.66
C GLN A 39 14.95 -2.32 2.07
N SER A 40 15.36 -3.58 2.28
CA SER A 40 15.29 -4.20 3.61
C SER A 40 16.13 -3.42 4.63
N SER A 41 17.36 -3.02 4.26
CA SER A 41 18.25 -2.26 5.15
C SER A 41 17.73 -0.85 5.42
N LYS A 42 17.19 -0.17 4.39
CA LYS A 42 16.53 1.12 4.55
C LYS A 42 15.37 1.03 5.52
N THR A 43 14.47 0.06 5.34
CA THR A 43 13.33 -0.15 6.24
C THR A 43 13.76 -0.46 7.67
N ARG A 44 14.78 -1.31 7.88
CA ARG A 44 15.29 -1.58 9.24
C ARG A 44 15.88 -0.32 9.88
N ALA A 45 16.66 0.46 9.13
CA ALA A 45 17.30 1.67 9.62
C ALA A 45 16.29 2.79 9.92
N SER A 46 15.31 3.00 9.02
CA SER A 46 14.29 4.04 9.16
C SER A 46 13.14 3.64 10.08
N LYS A 47 12.97 2.34 10.34
CA LYS A 47 11.77 1.74 10.94
C LYS A 47 10.48 2.14 10.21
N GLN A 48 10.57 2.44 8.91
CA GLN A 48 9.45 2.87 8.08
C GLN A 48 9.47 2.14 6.73
N PRO A 49 8.38 1.45 6.35
CA PRO A 49 8.26 0.88 5.01
C PRO A 49 8.30 1.99 3.95
N TYR A 50 8.90 1.68 2.80
CA TYR A 50 9.04 2.66 1.72
C TYR A 50 7.94 2.45 0.69
N CYS A 51 6.97 3.36 0.63
CA CYS A 51 6.10 3.47 -0.53
C CYS A 51 6.27 4.84 -1.20
N ALA A 52 6.37 4.86 -2.53
CA ALA A 52 6.54 6.09 -3.30
C ALA A 52 5.38 7.07 -3.03
N LYS A 53 5.70 8.36 -2.85
CA LYS A 53 4.67 9.38 -2.53
C LYS A 53 3.69 9.54 -3.68
N GLU A 54 4.15 9.35 -4.90
CA GLU A 54 3.40 9.38 -6.14
C GLU A 54 2.29 8.33 -6.12
N PHE A 55 2.64 7.09 -5.73
CA PHE A 55 1.67 6.02 -5.54
C PHE A 55 0.66 6.36 -4.45
N GLN A 56 1.14 6.84 -3.29
CA GLN A 56 0.26 7.20 -2.17
C GLN A 56 -0.75 8.29 -2.57
N ASN A 57 -0.27 9.33 -3.26
CA ASN A 57 -1.08 10.43 -3.74
C ASN A 57 -2.11 9.95 -4.77
N GLU A 58 -1.72 9.06 -5.68
CA GLU A 58 -2.63 8.55 -6.71
C GLU A 58 -3.72 7.65 -6.12
N LEU A 59 -3.36 6.74 -5.20
CA LEU A 59 -4.33 5.91 -4.49
C LEU A 59 -5.35 6.78 -3.72
N ASP A 60 -4.87 7.78 -2.98
CA ASP A 60 -5.73 8.71 -2.25
C ASP A 60 -6.60 9.54 -3.23
N SER A 61 -6.06 9.94 -4.39
CA SER A 61 -6.81 10.70 -5.39
C SER A 61 -7.96 9.88 -5.99
N ILE A 62 -7.72 8.62 -6.32
CA ILE A 62 -8.73 7.69 -6.82
C ILE A 62 -9.81 7.48 -5.75
N ARG A 63 -9.39 7.29 -4.49
CA ARG A 63 -10.32 7.07 -3.38
C ARG A 63 -11.25 8.25 -3.12
N LEU A 64 -10.77 9.47 -3.33
CA LEU A 64 -11.58 10.69 -3.19
C LEU A 64 -12.55 10.91 -4.35
N ARG A 65 -12.28 10.36 -5.54
CA ARG A 65 -13.14 10.48 -6.72
C ARG A 65 -14.24 9.42 -6.77
N GLN A 66 -14.08 8.33 -6.03
CA GLN A 66 -15.01 7.21 -6.03
C GLN A 66 -15.94 7.22 -4.82
N PRO A 67 -17.13 6.60 -4.92
CA PRO A 67 -17.99 6.35 -3.77
C PRO A 67 -17.22 5.63 -2.62
N PRO A 68 -17.55 5.89 -1.34
CA PRO A 68 -16.88 5.28 -0.21
C PRO A 68 -16.86 3.75 -0.20
N ASP A 69 -17.83 3.11 -0.85
CA ASP A 69 -17.95 1.64 -0.91
C ASP A 69 -17.56 1.08 -2.28
N ALA A 70 -17.05 1.92 -3.19
CA ALA A 70 -16.53 1.44 -4.46
C ALA A 70 -15.31 0.54 -4.23
N PRO A 71 -15.25 -0.64 -4.87
CA PRO A 71 -14.12 -1.55 -4.75
C PRO A 71 -12.91 -1.00 -5.50
N LEU A 72 -11.75 -1.00 -4.84
CA LEU A 72 -10.47 -0.63 -5.41
C LEU A 72 -9.64 -1.89 -5.73
N ARG A 73 -9.03 -1.93 -6.91
CA ARG A 73 -8.11 -3.00 -7.30
C ARG A 73 -6.73 -2.42 -7.55
N VAL A 74 -5.72 -3.00 -6.90
CA VAL A 74 -4.31 -2.63 -7.06
C VAL A 74 -3.58 -3.83 -7.63
N VAL A 75 -2.82 -3.62 -8.70
CA VAL A 75 -1.94 -4.64 -9.28
C VAL A 75 -0.54 -4.06 -9.34
N GLU A 76 0.42 -4.75 -8.73
CA GLU A 76 1.82 -4.33 -8.67
C GLU A 76 2.72 -5.42 -9.27
N ALA A 77 3.58 -5.05 -10.22
CA ALA A 77 4.58 -5.94 -10.80
C ALA A 77 5.95 -5.58 -10.23
N GLY A 78 6.63 -6.56 -9.63
CA GLY A 78 7.84 -6.33 -8.83
C GLY A 78 7.55 -5.59 -7.52
N PRO A 79 6.67 -6.10 -6.64
CA PRO A 79 6.33 -5.44 -5.38
C PRO A 79 7.47 -5.46 -4.36
N HIS A 80 8.57 -6.17 -4.62
CA HIS A 80 9.71 -6.26 -3.73
C HIS A 80 9.31 -6.79 -2.34
N LEU A 81 9.43 -5.98 -1.27
CA LEU A 81 9.00 -6.38 0.09
C LEU A 81 7.49 -6.19 0.31
N GLY A 82 6.76 -5.68 -0.68
CA GLY A 82 5.32 -5.41 -0.64
C GLY A 82 4.96 -4.14 0.10
N ASP A 83 5.89 -3.18 0.25
CA ASP A 83 5.68 -1.95 1.01
C ASP A 83 4.43 -1.18 0.55
N CYS A 84 4.29 -0.95 -0.76
CA CYS A 84 3.16 -0.21 -1.32
C CYS A 84 1.86 -1.01 -1.31
N LEU A 85 1.92 -2.31 -1.61
CA LEU A 85 0.80 -3.25 -1.49
C LEU A 85 0.20 -3.28 -0.08
N LEU A 86 1.05 -3.50 0.93
CA LEU A 86 0.65 -3.54 2.33
C LEU A 86 0.19 -2.17 2.82
N TRP A 87 0.88 -1.10 2.41
CA TRP A 87 0.44 0.26 2.70
C TRP A 87 -0.95 0.53 2.12
N ALA A 88 -1.22 0.17 0.86
CA ALA A 88 -2.52 0.36 0.24
C ALA A 88 -3.62 -0.42 0.96
N ALA A 89 -3.36 -1.67 1.35
CA ALA A 89 -4.28 -2.48 2.11
C ALA A 89 -4.57 -1.90 3.50
N ALA A 90 -3.54 -1.46 4.22
CA ALA A 90 -3.67 -0.80 5.51
C ALA A 90 -4.39 0.55 5.40
N ARG A 91 -4.21 1.25 4.27
CA ARG A 91 -4.79 2.56 3.98
C ARG A 91 -6.28 2.48 3.63
N ALA A 92 -6.66 1.57 2.74
CA ALA A 92 -8.02 1.47 2.22
C ALA A 92 -8.92 0.50 3.01
N GLY A 93 -8.30 -0.47 3.71
CA GLY A 93 -8.96 -1.55 4.42
C GLY A 93 -9.34 -2.73 3.52
N CYS A 94 -9.28 -3.95 4.06
CA CYS A 94 -9.56 -5.18 3.31
C CYS A 94 -11.05 -5.49 3.13
N VAL A 95 -11.92 -5.09 4.07
CA VAL A 95 -13.33 -5.52 4.06
C VAL A 95 -14.10 -4.82 2.93
N GLY A 96 -14.26 -5.51 1.80
CA GLY A 96 -15.07 -5.10 0.64
C GLY A 96 -14.52 -3.92 -0.18
N ARG A 97 -13.40 -3.32 0.24
CA ARG A 97 -12.93 -2.02 -0.28
C ARG A 97 -11.70 -2.10 -1.15
N LEU A 98 -10.80 -3.04 -0.90
CA LEU A 98 -9.58 -3.17 -1.66
C LEU A 98 -9.28 -4.64 -1.94
N ARG A 99 -8.77 -4.91 -3.14
CA ARG A 99 -8.06 -6.14 -3.46
C ARG A 99 -6.74 -5.77 -4.13
N ALA A 100 -5.63 -6.18 -3.54
CA ALA A 100 -4.31 -5.86 -4.03
C ALA A 100 -3.55 -7.15 -4.38
N THR A 101 -2.99 -7.18 -5.58
CA THR A 101 -2.27 -8.34 -6.11
C THR A 101 -0.87 -7.94 -6.54
N GLY A 102 0.14 -8.59 -5.95
CA GLY A 102 1.55 -8.43 -6.32
C GLY A 102 2.06 -9.63 -7.10
N TYR A 103 2.88 -9.37 -8.12
CA TYR A 103 3.59 -10.40 -8.87
C TYR A 103 5.09 -10.17 -8.77
N ASP A 104 5.83 -11.13 -8.21
CA ASP A 104 7.29 -11.07 -8.11
C ASP A 104 7.94 -12.37 -8.60
N VAL A 105 9.04 -12.24 -9.35
CA VAL A 105 9.79 -13.41 -9.84
C VAL A 105 10.63 -14.07 -8.75
N ILE A 106 10.88 -13.36 -7.65
CA ILE A 106 11.70 -13.85 -6.53
C ILE A 106 10.78 -14.43 -5.45
N HIS A 107 10.69 -15.76 -5.39
CA HIS A 107 9.80 -16.45 -4.44
C HIS A 107 10.02 -16.08 -2.96
N GLN A 108 11.24 -15.73 -2.54
CA GLN A 108 11.47 -15.32 -1.15
C GLN A 108 10.80 -13.97 -0.82
N LEU A 109 10.69 -13.07 -1.79
CA LEU A 109 9.97 -11.80 -1.64
C LEU A 109 8.48 -12.04 -1.52
N VAL A 110 7.92 -12.85 -2.43
CA VAL A 110 6.52 -13.30 -2.37
C VAL A 110 6.19 -13.90 -0.99
N ALA A 111 7.07 -14.75 -0.46
CA ALA A 111 6.90 -15.35 0.86
C ALA A 111 6.91 -14.32 2.01
N LEU A 112 7.76 -13.28 1.93
CA LEU A 112 7.77 -12.19 2.91
C LEU A 112 6.51 -11.34 2.85
N ILE A 113 6.00 -11.05 1.65
CA ILE A 113 4.75 -10.31 1.49
C ILE A 113 3.60 -11.10 2.10
N ARG A 114 3.49 -12.40 1.81
CA ARG A 114 2.46 -13.27 2.39
C ARG A 114 2.53 -13.32 3.91
N LYS A 115 3.73 -13.47 4.50
CA LYS A 115 3.92 -13.41 5.96
C LYS A 115 3.54 -12.06 6.56
N SER A 116 3.84 -10.97 5.86
CA SER A 116 3.47 -9.62 6.30
C SER A 116 1.96 -9.42 6.23
N ALA A 117 1.30 -9.82 5.13
CA ALA A 117 -0.15 -9.78 5.04
C ALA A 117 -0.81 -10.62 6.13
N ASP A 118 -0.26 -11.80 6.42
CA ASP A 118 -0.73 -12.70 7.48
C ASP A 118 -0.70 -12.03 8.86
N ARG A 119 0.46 -11.48 9.23
CA ARG A 119 0.65 -10.79 10.51
C ARG A 119 -0.26 -9.57 10.70
N ASN A 120 -0.72 -8.95 9.62
CA ASN A 120 -1.62 -7.81 9.67
C ASN A 120 -3.11 -8.16 9.53
N GLY A 121 -3.46 -9.46 9.38
CA GLY A 121 -4.85 -9.86 9.11
C GLY A 121 -5.37 -9.40 7.73
N MET A 122 -4.47 -9.27 6.75
CA MET A 122 -4.76 -8.74 5.41
C MET A 122 -4.83 -9.82 4.31
N GLN A 123 -4.80 -11.12 4.68
CA GLN A 123 -4.78 -12.25 3.75
C GLN A 123 -6.02 -12.29 2.86
N SER A 124 -7.14 -11.72 3.32
CA SER A 124 -8.39 -11.65 2.56
C SER A 124 -8.34 -10.68 1.38
N CYS A 125 -7.40 -9.72 1.39
CA CYS A 125 -7.32 -8.67 0.37
C CYS A 125 -5.95 -8.50 -0.29
N VAL A 126 -4.87 -9.03 0.29
CA VAL A 126 -3.52 -8.99 -0.27
C VAL A 126 -3.14 -10.38 -0.78
N GLU A 127 -2.89 -10.47 -2.08
CA GLU A 127 -2.48 -11.68 -2.76
C GLU A 127 -1.10 -11.45 -3.39
N ALA A 128 -0.09 -12.26 -3.07
CA ALA A 128 1.23 -12.16 -3.70
C ALA A 128 1.52 -13.45 -4.45
N LYS A 129 2.00 -13.34 -5.69
CA LYS A 129 2.28 -14.46 -6.59
C LYS A 129 3.71 -14.43 -7.06
#